data_AF-A0A1S2M462-F1
#
_entry.id   AF-A0A1S2M462-F1
#
_cell.length_a   1.000
_cell.length_b   1.000
_cell.length_c   1.000
_cell.angle_alpha   90.00
_cell.angle_beta   90.00
_cell.angle_gamma   90.00
#
_symmetry.space_group_name_H-M   'P 1'
#
loop_
_entity.id
_entity.type
_entity.pdbx_description
1 polymer ?
#
loop_
_entity_poly.entity_id
_entity_poly.type
_entity_poly.pdbx_seq_one_letter_code
_entity_poly.pdbx_strand_id
1 'polypeptide(L)'
;MNKTELNADVVQWLNQKTKSSSDRVVLLDGFTFMLSKLKLQGSVRLTHGDFFHQRFWKSVDRTLNYNLLRKKKLPISLYEFYYKVSVSEELIYLENGLAKITTKGIDFLEKPYEEQLDFLLSKIW
;
A
#
# COMPACT_ATOMS: atom_id res chain seq x y z
N MET A 1 -6.17 2.96 18.49
CA MET A 1 -6.07 2.33 17.15
C MET A 1 -6.81 3.21 16.16
N ASN A 2 -6.11 3.85 15.23
CA ASN A 2 -6.77 4.60 14.15
C ASN A 2 -7.20 3.60 13.07
N LYS A 3 -8.50 3.37 12.97
CA LYS A 3 -9.10 2.50 11.97
C LYS A 3 -9.12 3.23 10.63
N THR A 4 -8.69 2.57 9.56
CA THR A 4 -8.83 3.11 8.21
C THR A 4 -10.00 2.39 7.57
N GLU A 5 -11.12 3.10 7.38
CA GLU A 5 -12.29 2.53 6.70
C GLU A 5 -11.88 2.08 5.28
N LEU A 6 -11.91 0.77 5.06
CA LEU A 6 -11.68 0.22 3.74
C LEU A 6 -12.96 0.43 2.92
N ASN A 7 -12.86 1.25 1.87
CA ASN A 7 -14.01 1.52 1.03
C ASN A 7 -14.48 0.22 0.33
N ALA A 8 -15.80 0.05 0.18
CA ALA A 8 -16.43 -1.19 -0.27
C ALA A 8 -15.95 -1.64 -1.66
N ASP A 9 -15.49 -0.68 -2.47
CA ASP A 9 -14.87 -0.90 -3.78
C ASP A 9 -13.53 -1.65 -3.68
N VAL A 10 -12.74 -1.45 -2.62
CA VAL A 10 -11.51 -2.23 -2.37
C VAL A 10 -11.84 -3.67 -2.00
N VAL A 11 -12.80 -3.87 -1.09
CA VAL A 11 -13.25 -5.21 -0.68
C VAL A 11 -13.80 -5.99 -1.89
N GLN A 12 -14.62 -5.33 -2.72
CA GLN A 12 -15.16 -5.91 -3.94
C GLN A 12 -14.04 -6.28 -4.93
N TRP A 13 -13.05 -5.40 -5.12
CA TRP A 13 -11.92 -5.68 -6.01
C TRP A 13 -11.05 -6.83 -5.53
N LEU A 14 -10.75 -6.90 -4.23
CA LEU A 14 -10.02 -8.00 -3.61
C LEU A 14 -10.76 -9.33 -3.82
N ASN A 15 -12.08 -9.35 -3.57
CA ASN A 15 -12.92 -10.52 -3.76
C ASN A 15 -13.01 -10.99 -5.21
N GLN A 16 -12.95 -10.08 -6.18
CA GLN A 16 -12.92 -10.45 -7.60
C GLN A 16 -11.58 -11.10 -7.98
N LYS A 17 -10.47 -10.60 -7.43
CA LYS A 17 -9.13 -11.15 -7.69
C LYS A 17 -8.92 -12.52 -7.05
N THR A 18 -9.33 -12.71 -5.80
CA THR A 18 -9.23 -14.00 -5.10
C THR A 18 -10.09 -15.10 -5.74
N LYS A 19 -11.24 -14.75 -6.35
CA LYS A 19 -12.07 -15.71 -7.11
C LYS A 19 -11.43 -16.18 -8.43
N SER A 20 -10.51 -15.40 -8.99
CA SER A 20 -9.91 -15.67 -10.30
C SER A 20 -8.54 -16.37 -10.25
N SER A 21 -7.95 -16.55 -9.08
CA SER A 21 -6.61 -17.13 -8.92
C SER A 21 -6.52 -17.90 -7.61
N SER A 22 -6.05 -19.16 -7.68
CA SER A 22 -5.77 -20.03 -6.52
C SER A 22 -4.63 -19.52 -5.63
N ASP A 23 -3.97 -18.42 -5.99
CA ASP A 23 -2.75 -17.96 -5.37
C ASP A 23 -2.94 -16.62 -4.67
N ARG A 24 -2.70 -16.69 -3.35
CA ARG A 24 -2.14 -15.73 -2.39
C ARG A 24 -2.61 -14.26 -2.43
N VAL A 25 -2.61 -13.68 -1.24
CA VAL A 25 -3.35 -12.47 -0.92
C VAL A 25 -2.75 -11.26 -1.64
N VAL A 26 -3.41 -10.86 -2.74
CA VAL A 26 -3.10 -9.68 -3.56
C VAL A 26 -2.88 -8.42 -2.71
N LEU A 27 -3.56 -8.27 -1.58
CA LEU A 27 -3.42 -7.13 -0.67
C LEU A 27 -2.01 -7.02 -0.07
N LEU A 28 -1.48 -8.12 0.46
CA LEU A 28 -0.21 -8.09 1.18
C LEU A 28 0.95 -7.85 0.20
N ASP A 29 0.94 -8.54 -0.94
CA ASP A 29 1.96 -8.37 -1.99
C ASP A 29 2.05 -6.92 -2.47
N GLY A 30 0.90 -6.24 -2.60
CA GLY A 30 0.89 -4.84 -2.99
C GLY A 30 1.45 -3.90 -1.94
N PHE A 31 1.14 -4.17 -0.68
CA PHE A 31 1.62 -3.38 0.44
C PHE A 31 3.13 -3.56 0.65
N THR A 32 3.62 -4.80 0.69
CA THR A 32 5.05 -5.10 0.87
C THR A 32 5.87 -4.63 -0.32
N PHE A 33 5.35 -4.74 -1.54
CA PHE A 33 6.02 -4.19 -2.72
C PHE A 33 6.18 -2.67 -2.62
N MET A 34 5.13 -1.96 -2.18
CA MET A 34 5.17 -0.52 -2.00
C MET A 34 6.24 -0.10 -0.96
N LEU A 35 6.26 -0.75 0.20
CA LEU A 35 7.27 -0.49 1.25
C LEU A 35 8.69 -0.86 0.78
N SER A 36 8.85 -2.02 0.15
CA SER A 36 10.16 -2.46 -0.39
C SER A 36 10.69 -1.48 -1.42
N LYS A 37 9.81 -0.95 -2.27
CA LYS A 37 10.18 0.08 -3.23
C LYS A 37 10.63 1.37 -2.55
N LEU A 38 9.97 1.80 -1.47
CA LEU A 38 10.42 2.95 -0.68
C LEU A 38 11.79 2.69 -0.05
N LYS A 39 12.00 1.51 0.53
CA LYS A 39 13.30 1.08 1.08
C LYS A 39 14.41 1.19 0.03
N LEU A 40 14.16 0.73 -1.19
CA LEU A 40 15.13 0.78 -2.29
C LEU A 40 15.38 2.20 -2.83
N GLN A 41 14.35 3.03 -2.92
CA GLN A 41 14.47 4.40 -3.46
C GLN A 41 15.01 5.39 -2.42
N GLY A 42 14.99 5.03 -1.14
CA GLY A 42 15.42 5.87 -0.02
C GLY A 42 14.42 6.97 0.32
N SER A 43 13.99 7.75 -0.68
CA SER A 43 12.94 8.76 -0.53
C SER A 43 12.09 8.88 -1.80
N VAL A 44 10.80 9.16 -1.63
CA VAL A 44 9.85 9.35 -2.73
C VAL A 44 9.10 10.65 -2.56
N ARG A 45 9.01 11.41 -3.64
CA ARG A 45 8.32 12.71 -3.65
C ARG A 45 6.82 12.58 -3.48
N LEU A 46 6.28 13.40 -2.59
CA LEU A 46 4.85 13.60 -2.38
C LEU A 46 4.33 14.68 -3.35
N THR A 47 3.05 14.59 -3.70
CA THR A 47 2.31 15.69 -4.35
C THR A 47 1.92 16.73 -3.32
N HIS A 48 1.49 17.92 -3.76
CA HIS A 48 0.73 18.81 -2.88
C HIS A 48 -0.47 18.04 -2.31
N GLY A 49 -0.53 17.89 -0.99
CA GLY A 49 -1.51 17.06 -0.29
C GLY A 49 -0.98 15.73 0.27
N ASP A 50 0.32 15.61 0.53
CA ASP A 50 0.94 14.49 1.27
C ASP A 50 0.48 13.12 0.77
N PHE A 51 0.63 12.88 -0.53
CA PHE A 51 0.38 11.57 -1.13
C PHE A 51 1.44 11.25 -2.18
N PHE A 52 1.73 9.97 -2.42
CA PHE A 52 2.75 9.63 -3.43
C PHE A 52 2.33 10.08 -4.83
N HIS A 53 3.30 10.61 -5.57
CA HIS A 53 3.09 11.02 -6.96
C HIS A 53 2.59 9.88 -7.84
N GLN A 54 1.73 10.18 -8.83
CA GLN A 54 1.12 9.17 -9.70
C GLN A 54 2.12 8.23 -10.37
N ARG A 55 3.33 8.71 -10.69
CA ARG A 55 4.41 7.89 -11.26
C ARG A 55 4.83 6.75 -10.33
N PHE A 56 4.83 6.97 -9.01
CA PHE A 56 5.13 5.94 -8.03
C PHE A 56 4.11 4.81 -8.13
N TRP A 57 2.81 5.16 -8.08
CA TRP A 57 1.71 4.21 -8.17
C TRP A 57 1.58 3.53 -9.52
N LYS A 58 1.85 4.21 -10.64
CA LYS A 58 1.88 3.59 -11.98
C LYS A 58 2.88 2.44 -12.06
N SER A 59 4.03 2.59 -11.39
CA SER A 59 5.01 1.51 -11.35
C SER A 59 4.56 0.36 -10.45
N VAL A 60 3.88 0.62 -9.34
CA VAL A 60 3.27 -0.43 -8.50
C VAL A 60 2.18 -1.18 -9.28
N ASP A 61 1.24 -0.44 -9.89
CA ASP A 61 0.15 -0.97 -10.71
C ASP A 61 0.65 -1.88 -11.85
N ARG A 62 1.73 -1.45 -12.52
CA ARG A 62 2.36 -2.20 -13.61
C ARG A 62 3.03 -3.47 -13.12
N THR A 63 3.85 -3.39 -12.06
CA THR A 63 4.59 -4.55 -11.57
C THR A 63 3.66 -5.65 -11.06
N LEU A 64 2.57 -5.27 -10.42
CA LEU A 64 1.61 -6.22 -9.83
C LEU A 64 0.46 -6.57 -10.79
N ASN A 65 0.46 -6.02 -12.01
CA ASN A 65 -0.58 -6.22 -13.02
C ASN A 65 -2.02 -5.94 -12.50
N TYR A 66 -2.16 -4.93 -11.63
CA TYR A 66 -3.44 -4.56 -11.02
C TYR A 66 -4.36 -3.86 -12.01
N ASN A 67 -3.80 -3.06 -12.92
CA ASN A 67 -4.51 -2.28 -13.95
C ASN A 67 -5.57 -1.30 -13.40
N LEU A 68 -5.42 -0.86 -12.14
CA LEU A 68 -6.34 0.05 -11.45
C LEU A 68 -6.25 1.48 -12.00
N LEU A 69 -5.07 1.91 -12.44
CA LEU A 69 -4.85 3.27 -12.96
C LEU A 69 -5.17 3.43 -14.44
N ARG A 70 -5.52 2.34 -15.15
CA ARG A 70 -5.93 2.43 -16.57
C ARG A 70 -7.28 3.12 -16.74
N LYS A 71 -8.19 2.96 -15.77
CA LYS A 71 -9.58 3.42 -15.84
C LYS A 71 -9.86 4.66 -15.00
N LYS A 72 -8.98 5.03 -14.07
CA LYS A 72 -9.21 6.10 -13.09
C LYS A 72 -7.94 6.91 -12.83
N LYS A 73 -8.11 8.21 -12.58
CA LYS A 73 -7.06 9.06 -11.97
C LYS A 73 -7.03 8.81 -10.46
N LEU A 74 -5.92 9.15 -9.83
CA LEU A 74 -5.82 9.09 -8.36
C LEU A 74 -6.84 10.03 -7.71
N PRO A 75 -7.27 9.72 -6.47
CA PRO A 75 -6.86 8.56 -5.68
C PRO A 75 -7.57 7.24 -6.06
N ILE A 76 -6.88 6.12 -5.83
CA ILE A 76 -7.45 4.77 -5.90
C ILE A 76 -7.53 4.24 -4.47
N SER A 77 -8.71 3.78 -4.05
CA SER A 77 -9.01 3.38 -2.68
C SER A 77 -7.99 2.36 -2.09
N LEU A 78 -7.49 1.42 -2.89
CA LEU A 78 -6.44 0.47 -2.46
C LEU A 78 -5.11 1.18 -2.12
N TYR A 79 -4.69 2.13 -2.95
CA TYR A 79 -3.44 2.86 -2.74
C TYR A 79 -3.55 3.89 -1.62
N GLU A 80 -4.73 4.47 -1.44
CA GLU A 80 -5.03 5.28 -0.25
C GLU A 80 -4.95 4.43 1.01
N PHE A 81 -5.51 3.22 1.01
CA PHE A 81 -5.40 2.31 2.14
C PHE A 81 -3.93 2.01 2.47
N TYR A 82 -3.13 1.60 1.49
CA TYR A 82 -1.70 1.35 1.69
C TYR A 82 -0.98 2.57 2.26
N TYR A 83 -1.25 3.74 1.71
CA TYR A 83 -0.64 4.97 2.18
C TYR A 83 -1.04 5.31 3.62
N LYS A 84 -2.34 5.31 3.92
CA LYS A 84 -2.89 5.65 5.23
C LYS A 84 -2.36 4.72 6.31
N VAL A 85 -2.38 3.41 6.08
CA VAL A 85 -1.82 2.42 7.01
C VAL A 85 -0.33 2.68 7.24
N SER A 86 0.43 2.95 6.17
CA SER A 86 1.87 3.19 6.30
C SER A 86 2.19 4.42 7.14
N VAL A 87 1.40 5.48 7.00
CA VAL A 87 1.55 6.71 7.78
C VAL A 87 1.07 6.52 9.21
N SER A 88 -0.15 5.99 9.41
CA SER A 88 -0.76 5.87 10.75
C SER A 88 -0.02 4.89 11.65
N GLU A 89 0.63 3.88 11.06
CA GLU A 89 1.40 2.88 11.79
C GLU A 89 2.89 3.21 11.81
N GLU A 90 3.29 4.40 11.36
CA GLU A 90 4.67 4.90 11.37
C GLU A 90 5.65 3.96 10.64
N LEU A 91 5.18 3.26 9.60
CA LEU A 91 6.02 2.44 8.72
C LEU A 91 6.77 3.33 7.73
N ILE A 92 6.21 4.52 7.46
CA ILE A 92 6.87 5.60 6.72
C ILE A 92 6.76 6.89 7.53
N TYR A 93 7.68 7.81 7.29
CA TYR A 93 7.58 9.18 7.79
C TYR A 93 7.62 10.17 6.62
N LEU A 94 7.00 11.33 6.85
CA LEU A 94 6.87 12.40 5.87
C LEU A 94 7.73 13.58 6.32
N GLU A 95 8.62 14.04 5.46
CA GLU A 95 9.55 15.12 5.78
C GLU A 95 9.86 15.91 4.49
N ASN A 96 9.69 17.24 4.54
CA ASN A 96 10.06 18.14 3.43
C ASN A 96 9.45 17.74 2.06
N GLY A 97 8.19 17.26 2.05
CA GLY A 97 7.51 16.81 0.82
C GLY A 97 8.05 15.49 0.26
N LEU A 98 8.80 14.74 1.06
CA LEU A 98 9.30 13.40 0.77
C LEU A 98 8.73 12.41 1.78
N ALA A 99 8.52 11.19 1.33
CA ALA A 99 8.21 10.05 2.18
C ALA A 99 9.38 9.06 2.17
N LYS A 100 9.72 8.55 3.35
CA LYS A 100 10.85 7.63 3.58
C LYS A 100 10.39 6.50 4.50
N ILE A 101 10.97 5.31 4.33
CA ILE A 101 10.68 4.18 5.22
C ILE A 101 11.33 4.42 6.60
N THR A 102 10.65 4.02 7.67
CA THR A 102 11.21 4.03 9.03
C THR A 102 11.88 2.70 9.35
N THR A 103 12.58 2.62 10.49
CA THR A 103 13.04 1.33 11.04
C THR A 103 11.87 0.38 11.25
N LYS A 104 10.74 0.86 11.80
CA LYS A 104 9.53 0.05 11.99
C LYS A 104 8.97 -0.51 10.69
N GLY A 105 9.03 0.26 9.60
CA GLY A 105 8.68 -0.20 8.26
C GLY A 105 9.62 -1.28 7.73
N ILE A 106 10.91 -1.19 8.04
CA ILE A 106 11.90 -2.23 7.71
C ILE A 106 11.62 -3.49 8.53
N ASP A 107 11.42 -3.36 9.83
CA ASP A 107 11.11 -4.48 10.73
C ASP A 107 9.83 -5.20 10.28
N PHE A 108 8.81 -4.45 9.83
CA PHE A 108 7.59 -5.02 9.26
C PHE A 108 7.89 -5.90 8.04
N LEU A 109 8.78 -5.47 7.13
CA LEU A 109 9.14 -6.24 5.93
C LEU A 109 9.89 -7.54 6.27
N GLU A 110 10.48 -7.64 7.46
CA GLU A 110 11.22 -8.82 7.92
C GLU A 110 10.34 -9.81 8.69
N LYS A 111 9.10 -9.44 9.01
CA LYS A 111 8.12 -10.33 9.65
C LYS A 111 7.71 -11.50 8.77
N PRO A 112 7.31 -12.64 9.37
CA PRO A 112 6.65 -13.72 8.66
C PRO A 112 5.41 -13.24 7.89
N TYR A 113 5.15 -13.85 6.74
CA TYR A 113 4.01 -13.51 5.87
C TYR A 113 2.68 -13.47 6.63
N GLU A 114 2.42 -14.44 7.51
CA GLU A 114 1.18 -14.52 8.30
C GLU A 114 1.03 -13.31 9.23
N GLU A 115 2.09 -12.92 9.93
CA GLU A 115 2.07 -11.73 10.79
C GLU A 115 1.83 -10.44 10.00
N GLN A 116 2.43 -10.32 8.80
CA GLN A 116 2.22 -9.17 7.94
C GLN A 116 0.78 -9.10 7.44
N LEU A 117 0.21 -10.26 7.10
CA LEU A 117 -1.16 -10.37 6.62
C LEU A 117 -2.15 -10.02 7.75
N ASP A 118 -1.98 -10.62 8.93
CA ASP A 118 -2.83 -10.36 10.10
C ASP A 118 -2.78 -8.88 10.50
N PHE A 119 -1.58 -8.29 10.47
CA PHE A 119 -1.41 -6.87 10.69
C PHE A 119 -2.26 -6.06 9.71
N LEU A 120 -2.18 -6.32 8.40
CA LEU A 120 -2.94 -5.57 7.40
C LEU A 120 -4.45 -5.79 7.53
N LEU A 121 -4.89 -7.02 7.76
CA LEU A 121 -6.30 -7.36 7.95
C LEU A 121 -6.87 -6.65 9.18
N SER A 122 -6.09 -6.49 10.25
CA SER A 122 -6.49 -5.74 11.44
C SER A 122 -6.76 -4.25 11.19
N LYS A 123 -6.32 -3.69 10.06
CA LYS A 123 -6.53 -2.28 9.70
C LYS A 123 -7.78 -2.03 8.86
N ILE A 124 -8.47 -3.10 8.46
CA ILE A 124 -9.66 -3.06 7.60
C ILE A 124 -10.94 -2.81 8.42
N TRP A 125 -10.94 -3.09 9.74
CA TRP A 125 -12.13 -3.13 10.60
C TRP A 125 -12.01 -2.35 11.92
#